data_AF-A0A1H4EK37-F1
#
_entry.id   AF-A0A1H4EK37-F1
#
_cell.length_a   1.000
_cell.length_b   1.000
_cell.length_c   1.000
_cell.angle_alpha   90.00
_cell.angle_beta   90.00
_cell.angle_gamma   90.00
#
_symmetry.space_group_name_H-M   'P 1'
#
loop_
_entity.id
_entity.type
_entity.pdbx_description
1 polymer ?
#
loop_
_entity_poly.entity_id
_entity_poly.type
_entity_poly.pdbx_seq_one_letter_code
_entity_poly.pdbx_strand_id
1 'polypeptide(L)'
;MTVKQTTSYTDEAYSYAQALVEAGEFSSVSAAASAALIALKRARDAEQRLLESEVLRRAKLPPDQWVEWSPGALAASINAR
;
A
#
# COMPACT_ATOMS: atom_id res chain seq x y z
N MET A 1 14.39 19.36 -3.30
CA MET A 1 14.88 19.82 -1.98
C MET A 1 15.05 18.61 -1.09
N THR A 2 16.19 18.43 -0.44
CA THR A 2 16.44 17.33 0.51
C THR A 2 16.56 17.89 1.92
N VAL A 3 16.04 17.16 2.91
CA VAL A 3 16.15 17.53 4.33
C VAL A 3 17.07 16.51 5.01
N LYS A 4 18.15 16.99 5.64
CA LYS A 4 19.06 16.12 6.40
C LYS A 4 18.48 15.84 7.78
N GLN A 5 18.33 14.58 8.13
CA GLN A 5 17.84 14.11 9.42
C GLN A 5 18.63 12.88 9.84
N THR A 6 18.88 12.73 11.13
CA THR A 6 19.45 11.51 11.71
C THR A 6 18.30 10.55 12.02
N THR A 7 18.37 9.33 11.52
CA THR A 7 17.35 8.29 11.75
C THR A 7 18.04 6.96 11.99
N SER A 8 17.43 6.13 12.83
CA SER A 8 17.89 4.77 13.08
C SER A 8 17.15 3.82 12.16
N TYR A 9 17.88 2.84 11.62
CA TYR A 9 17.32 1.72 10.87
C TYR A 9 17.43 0.45 11.71
N THR A 10 16.56 -0.52 11.45
CA THR A 10 16.85 -1.90 11.86
C THR A 10 18.02 -2.43 11.04
N ASP A 11 18.74 -3.41 11.58
CA ASP A 11 19.88 -4.04 10.88
C ASP A 11 19.45 -4.59 9.51
N GLU A 12 18.28 -5.22 9.44
CA GLU A 12 17.71 -5.74 8.20
C GLU A 12 17.45 -4.64 7.16
N ALA A 13 16.79 -3.55 7.56
CA ALA A 13 16.47 -2.45 6.65
C ALA A 13 17.74 -1.75 6.15
N TYR A 14 18.73 -1.56 7.02
CA TYR A 14 20.00 -0.98 6.65
C TYR A 14 20.79 -1.88 5.70
N SER A 15 20.88 -3.18 6.00
CA SER A 15 21.59 -4.16 5.16
C SER A 15 20.98 -4.24 3.76
N TYR A 16 19.66 -4.24 3.65
CA TYR A 16 18.99 -4.21 2.35
C TYR A 16 19.26 -2.91 1.60
N ALA A 17 19.19 -1.76 2.26
CA ALA A 17 19.50 -0.48 1.63
C ALA A 17 20.95 -0.39 1.16
N GLN A 18 21.90 -0.99 1.89
CA GLN A 18 23.29 -1.11 1.44
C GLN A 18 23.42 -2.00 0.21
N ALA A 19 22.79 -3.18 0.20
CA ALA A 19 22.84 -4.09 -0.94
C ALA A 19 22.35 -3.43 -2.24
N LEU A 20 21.29 -2.61 -2.16
CA LEU A 20 20.79 -1.85 -3.31
C LEU A 20 21.78 -0.77 -3.81
N VAL A 21 22.56 -0.17 -2.92
CA VAL A 21 23.61 0.79 -3.28
C VAL A 21 24.81 0.07 -3.91
N GLU A 22 25.21 -1.06 -3.34
CA GLU A 22 26.29 -1.91 -3.87
C GLU A 22 25.95 -2.46 -5.25
N ALA A 23 24.68 -2.79 -5.49
CA ALA A 23 24.17 -3.16 -6.81
C ALA A 23 24.10 -2.00 -7.81
N GLY A 24 24.33 -0.75 -7.37
CA GLY A 24 24.27 0.45 -8.20
C GLY A 24 22.86 0.94 -8.50
N GLU A 25 21.82 0.38 -7.87
CA GLU A 25 20.43 0.79 -8.07
C GLU A 25 20.15 2.19 -7.47
N PHE A 26 20.87 2.54 -6.38
CA PHE A 26 20.78 3.85 -5.75
C PHE A 26 22.16 4.42 -5.43
N SER A 27 22.28 5.75 -5.47
CA SER A 27 23.53 6.46 -5.18
C SER A 27 23.89 6.51 -3.68
N SER A 28 22.95 6.21 -2.79
CA SER A 28 23.15 6.19 -1.34
C SER A 28 21.99 5.51 -0.61
N VAL A 29 22.22 5.12 0.65
CA VAL A 29 21.17 4.59 1.55
C VAL A 29 20.01 5.59 1.70
N SER A 30 20.30 6.88 1.76
CA SER A 30 19.25 7.92 1.86
C SER A 30 18.38 8.01 0.60
N ALA A 31 18.97 7.81 -0.59
CA ALA A 31 18.21 7.74 -1.84
C ALA A 31 17.30 6.51 -1.87
N ALA A 32 17.81 5.33 -1.48
CA ALA A 32 17.03 4.11 -1.37
C ALA A 32 15.86 4.24 -0.37
N ALA A 33 16.13 4.78 0.83
CA ALA A 33 15.11 5.01 1.85
C ALA A 33 14.03 6.00 1.38
N SER A 34 14.43 7.08 0.70
CA SER A 34 13.48 8.05 0.13
C SER A 34 12.59 7.40 -0.94
N ALA A 35 13.18 6.57 -1.81
CA ALA A 35 12.43 5.84 -2.84
C ALA A 35 11.43 4.85 -2.21
N ALA A 36 11.82 4.14 -1.15
CA ALA A 36 10.94 3.23 -0.42
C ALA A 36 9.73 3.96 0.19
N LEU A 37 9.94 5.13 0.81
CA LEU A 37 8.84 5.94 1.36
C LEU A 37 7.88 6.44 0.27
N ILE A 38 8.41 6.86 -0.87
CA ILE A 38 7.60 7.27 -2.02
C ILE A 38 6.81 6.08 -2.58
N ALA A 39 7.43 4.92 -2.70
CA ALA A 39 6.77 3.70 -3.16
C ALA A 39 5.63 3.29 -2.22
N LEU A 40 5.88 3.32 -0.90
CA LEU A 40 4.86 3.06 0.11
C LEU A 40 3.68 4.05 0.01
N LYS A 41 3.96 5.34 -0.19
CA LYS A 41 2.89 6.33 -0.42
C LYS A 41 2.07 5.98 -1.67
N ARG A 42 2.74 5.68 -2.79
CA ARG A 42 2.06 5.35 -4.06
C ARG A 42 1.17 4.11 -3.93
N ALA A 43 1.62 3.09 -3.21
CA ALA A 43 0.83 1.89 -2.93
C ALA A 43 -0.45 2.26 -2.16
N ARG A 44 -0.34 3.03 -1.08
CA ARG A 44 -1.50 3.50 -0.29
C ARG A 44 -2.45 4.35 -1.11
N ASP A 45 -1.93 5.29 -1.90
CA ASP A 45 -2.77 6.14 -2.77
C ASP A 45 -3.51 5.28 -3.83
N ALA A 46 -2.88 4.22 -4.33
CA ALA A 46 -3.51 3.31 -5.29
C ALA A 46 -4.63 2.48 -4.63
N GLU A 47 -4.38 1.90 -3.47
CA GLU A 47 -5.38 1.18 -2.68
C GLU A 47 -6.57 2.07 -2.32
N GLN A 48 -6.30 3.30 -1.86
CA GLN A 48 -7.34 4.28 -1.53
C GLN A 48 -8.19 4.61 -2.76
N ARG A 49 -7.59 4.91 -3.91
CA ARG A 49 -8.34 5.19 -5.14
C ARG A 49 -9.18 4.00 -5.60
N LEU A 50 -8.66 2.77 -5.49
CA LEU A 50 -9.42 1.57 -5.82
C LEU A 50 -10.64 1.44 -4.91
N LEU A 51 -10.47 1.59 -3.59
CA LEU A 51 -11.57 1.54 -2.64
C LEU A 51 -12.60 2.64 -2.90
N GLU A 52 -12.18 3.89 -3.07
CA GLU A 52 -13.06 5.02 -3.36
C GLU A 52 -13.86 4.80 -4.65
N SER A 53 -13.19 4.35 -5.72
CA SER A 53 -13.84 4.05 -6.99
C SER A 53 -14.91 2.98 -6.84
N GLU A 54 -14.65 1.96 -6.02
CA GLU A 54 -15.56 0.86 -5.80
C GLU A 54 -16.75 1.26 -4.92
N VAL A 55 -16.52 2.05 -3.88
CA VAL A 55 -17.58 2.63 -3.05
C VAL A 55 -18.51 3.48 -3.91
N LEU A 56 -17.96 4.37 -4.74
CA LEU A 56 -18.74 5.21 -5.64
C LEU A 56 -19.51 4.39 -6.69
N ARG A 57 -18.91 3.32 -7.20
CA ARG A 57 -19.58 2.40 -8.13
C ARG A 57 -20.77 1.71 -7.48
N ARG A 58 -20.60 1.19 -6.26
CA ARG A 58 -21.68 0.52 -5.49
C ARG A 58 -22.78 1.48 -5.06
N ALA A 59 -22.43 2.71 -4.65
CA ALA A 59 -23.41 3.72 -4.25
C ALA A 59 -24.35 4.15 -5.39
N LYS A 60 -23.93 3.97 -6.64
CA LYS A 60 -24.75 4.26 -7.84
C LYS A 60 -25.62 3.09 -8.28
N LEU A 61 -25.51 1.91 -7.64
CA LEU A 61 -26.32 0.76 -8.00
C LEU A 61 -27.79 1.02 -7.62
N PRO A 62 -28.74 0.58 -8.46
CA PRO A 62 -30.16 0.53 -8.10
C PRO A 62 -30.40 -0.25 -6.79
N PRO A 63 -31.41 0.12 -5.97
CA PRO A 63 -31.67 -0.52 -4.68
C PRO A 63 -31.92 -2.03 -4.75
N ASP A 64 -32.49 -2.52 -5.85
CA ASP A 64 -32.73 -3.94 -6.12
C ASP A 64 -31.43 -4.76 -6.32
N GLN A 65 -30.29 -4.09 -6.48
CA GLN A 65 -28.97 -4.71 -6.59
C GLN A 65 -28.15 -4.59 -5.31
N TRP A 66 -28.71 -3.99 -4.26
CA TRP A 66 -28.04 -3.90 -2.97
C TRP A 66 -28.14 -5.25 -2.25
N VAL A 67 -27.04 -5.70 -1.66
CA VAL A 67 -27.01 -6.91 -0.83
C VAL A 67 -27.25 -6.50 0.61
N GLU A 68 -28.25 -7.09 1.25
CA GLU A 68 -28.48 -6.90 2.68
C GLU A 68 -27.30 -7.49 3.45
N TRP A 69 -26.64 -6.66 4.26
CA TRP A 69 -25.50 -7.10 5.03
C TRP A 69 -25.97 -7.75 6.33
N SER A 70 -25.52 -8.98 6.60
CA SER A 70 -25.59 -9.58 7.92
C SER A 70 -24.22 -10.11 8.35
N PRO A 71 -23.88 -10.04 9.65
CA PRO A 71 -22.63 -10.59 10.16
C PRO A 71 -22.47 -12.07 9.78
N GLY A 72 -21.34 -12.43 9.17
CA GLY A 72 -21.06 -13.81 8.77
C GLY A 72 -21.58 -14.23 7.40
N ALA A 73 -22.44 -13.43 6.74
CA ALA A 73 -22.97 -13.76 5.40
C ALA A 73 -21.88 -13.92 4.34
N LEU A 74 -20.83 -13.09 4.41
CA LEU A 74 -19.69 -13.17 3.49
C LEU A 74 -18.88 -14.47 3.69
N ALA A 75 -18.65 -14.88 4.94
CA ALA A 75 -17.93 -16.11 5.23
C ALA A 75 -18.73 -17.34 4.76
N ALA A 76 -20.06 -17.32 4.96
CA ALA A 76 -20.95 -18.38 4.49
C ALA A 76 -20.96 -18.49 2.95
N SER A 77 -20.95 -17.37 2.22
CA SER A 77 -20.97 -17.36 0.75
C SER A 77 -19.65 -17.79 0.12
N ILE A 78 -18.51 -17.51 0.77
CA ILE A 78 -17.19 -17.99 0.34
C ILE A 78 -17.07 -19.50 0.51
N ASN A 79 -17.55 -20.05 1.63
CA ASN A 79 -17.49 -21.49 1.90
C ASN A 79 -18.45 -22.33 1.04
N ALA A 80 -19.42 -21.69 0.39
CA ALA A 80 -20.39 -22.35 -0.48
C ALA A 80 -19.99 -22.37 -1.97
N ARG A 81 -18.83 -21.78 -2.32
CA ARG A 81 -18.23 -21.80 -3.66
C ARG A 81 -17.13 -22.85 -3.76
#